data_AF-A0A5D0RDV7-F1
#
_entry.id   AF-A0A5D0RDV7-F1
#
_cell.length_a   1.000
_cell.length_b   1.000
_cell.length_c   1.000
_cell.angle_alpha   90.00
_cell.angle_beta   90.00
_cell.angle_gamma   90.00
#
_symmetry.space_group_name_H-M   'P 1'
#
loop_
_entity.id
_entity.type
_entity.pdbx_description
1 polymer ?
#
loop_
_entity_poly.entity_id
_entity_poly.type
_entity_poly.pdbx_seq_one_letter_code
_entity_poly.pdbx_strand_id
1 'polypeptide(L)'
;MFRNYPIELNLDIKNEEELRMRIISLREIFDSGVNETVFKAIVSNLHNNQQQSSANWNKKTKEEWVNFLTPFIGGRTLNIVQLDLLFNYLITYHSGIIHNNGGTFAMTIHRLNYDGRFLFEFIALHAMDVN
;
A
#
# COMPACT_ATOMS: atom_id res chain seq x y z
N MET A 1 5.11 -27.96 -16.35
CA MET A 1 3.65 -28.03 -16.49
C MET A 1 3.05 -26.99 -15.54
N PHE A 2 2.68 -25.81 -16.02
CA PHE A 2 2.00 -24.82 -15.20
C PHE A 2 0.58 -25.33 -14.95
N ARG A 3 0.23 -25.57 -13.68
CA ARG A 3 -1.17 -25.82 -13.32
C ARG A 3 -1.90 -24.50 -13.50
N ASN A 4 -2.73 -24.41 -14.54
CA ASN A 4 -3.70 -23.33 -14.72
C ASN A 4 -4.75 -23.43 -13.60
N TYR A 5 -4.40 -22.98 -12.40
CA TYR A 5 -5.41 -22.45 -11.52
C TYR A 5 -5.76 -21.07 -12.07
N PRO A 6 -7.02 -20.78 -12.42
CA PRO A 6 -7.40 -19.40 -12.60
C PRO A 6 -7.12 -18.72 -11.27
N ILE A 7 -6.07 -17.91 -11.22
CA ILE A 7 -5.98 -16.89 -10.18
C ILE A 7 -7.19 -16.03 -10.49
N GLU A 8 -8.26 -16.18 -9.70
CA GLU A 8 -9.36 -15.22 -9.70
C GLU A 8 -8.75 -13.90 -9.22
N LEU A 9 -8.29 -13.13 -10.20
CA LEU A 9 -7.86 -11.76 -10.07
C LEU A 9 -9.09 -10.98 -9.63
N ASN A 10 -9.30 -10.89 -8.31
CA ASN A 10 -10.32 -10.03 -7.74
C ASN A 10 -9.81 -8.59 -7.78
N LEU A 11 -9.72 -8.06 -8.99
CA LEU A 11 -9.46 -6.66 -9.25
C LEU A 11 -10.77 -5.93 -8.99
N ASP A 12 -10.91 -5.38 -7.79
CA ASP A 12 -12.04 -4.51 -7.44
C ASP A 12 -11.88 -3.15 -8.15
N ILE A 13 -11.94 -3.16 -9.48
CA ILE A 13 -11.86 -2.00 -10.37
C ILE A 13 -13.17 -1.96 -11.15
N LYS A 14 -13.99 -0.93 -10.93
CA LYS A 14 -15.38 -0.91 -11.39
C LYS A 14 -15.51 -0.52 -12.86
N ASN A 15 -14.60 0.31 -13.36
CA ASN A 15 -14.63 0.83 -14.72
C ASN A 15 -13.24 1.33 -15.17
N GLU A 16 -13.15 1.71 -16.44
CA GLU A 16 -11.92 2.22 -17.07
C GLU A 16 -11.42 3.52 -16.44
N GLU A 17 -12.31 4.42 -16.03
CA GLU A 17 -11.92 5.68 -15.40
C GLU A 17 -11.26 5.43 -14.04
N GLU A 18 -11.80 4.50 -13.24
CA GLU A 18 -11.17 4.08 -11.99
C GLU A 18 -9.80 3.46 -12.22
N LEU A 19 -9.66 2.59 -13.24
CA LEU A 19 -8.37 2.02 -13.64
C LEU A 19 -7.36 3.14 -13.96
N ARG A 20 -7.77 4.10 -14.79
CA ARG A 20 -6.92 5.23 -15.19
C ARG A 20 -6.49 6.06 -13.99
N MET A 21 -7.43 6.42 -13.11
CA MET A 21 -7.13 7.19 -11.90
C MET A 21 -6.17 6.45 -10.96
N ARG A 22 -6.34 5.13 -10.78
CA ARG A 22 -5.40 4.32 -10.01
C ARG A 22 -4.00 4.33 -10.62
N ILE A 23 -3.86 4.19 -11.94
CA ILE A 23 -2.55 4.26 -12.64
C ILE A 23 -1.90 5.63 -12.42
N ILE A 24 -2.67 6.72 -12.53
CA ILE A 24 -2.17 8.09 -12.31
C ILE A 24 -1.65 8.24 -10.88
N SER A 25 -2.41 7.81 -9.88
CA SER A 25 -1.96 7.88 -8.49
C SER A 25 -0.74 6.99 -8.21
N LEU A 26 -0.65 5.81 -8.83
CA LEU A 26 0.55 4.96 -8.73
C LEU A 26 1.76 5.58 -9.40
N ARG A 27 1.57 6.31 -10.51
CA ARG A 27 2.64 7.08 -11.16
C ARG A 27 3.15 8.18 -10.23
N GLU A 28 2.26 8.94 -9.58
CA GLU A 28 2.67 9.97 -8.61
C GLU A 28 3.45 9.38 -7.43
N ILE A 29 3.02 8.22 -6.92
CA ILE A 29 3.74 7.47 -5.89
C ILE A 29 5.12 7.05 -6.39
N PHE A 30 5.21 6.50 -7.59
CA PHE A 30 6.47 6.07 -8.20
C PHE A 30 7.43 7.24 -8.41
N ASP A 31 6.96 8.33 -8.99
CA ASP A 31 7.74 9.55 -9.26
C ASP A 31 8.24 10.20 -7.96
N SER A 32 7.54 9.99 -6.84
CA SER A 32 7.99 10.42 -5.51
C SER A 32 9.13 9.56 -4.93
N GLY A 33 9.52 8.46 -5.60
CA GLY A 33 10.60 7.56 -5.19
C GLY A 33 10.13 6.26 -4.51
N VAL A 34 8.83 5.95 -4.54
CA VAL A 34 8.27 4.71 -3.97
C VAL A 34 8.03 3.70 -5.10
N ASN A 35 9.05 2.89 -5.40
CA ASN A 35 8.96 1.83 -6.40
C ASN A 35 8.28 0.55 -5.85
N GLU A 36 8.12 -0.46 -6.71
CA GLU A 36 7.47 -1.74 -6.37
C GLU A 36 8.02 -2.36 -5.08
N THR A 37 9.34 -2.36 -4.91
CA THR A 37 10.00 -2.95 -3.75
C THR A 37 9.65 -2.20 -2.46
N VAL A 38 9.68 -0.86 -2.49
CA VAL A 38 9.32 -0.02 -1.32
C VAL A 38 7.84 -0.19 -1.00
N PHE A 39 6.98 -0.10 -2.02
CA PHE A 39 5.53 -0.25 -1.86
C PHE A 39 5.19 -1.60 -1.22
N LYS A 40 5.75 -2.69 -1.76
CA LYS A 40 5.55 -4.06 -1.26
C LYS A 40 5.99 -4.18 0.19
N ALA A 41 7.18 -3.67 0.54
CA ALA A 41 7.69 -3.68 1.91
C ALA A 41 6.72 -2.94 2.87
N ILE A 42 6.20 -1.78 2.48
CA ILE A 42 5.25 -1.03 3.30
C ILE A 42 3.96 -1.85 3.49
N VAL A 43 3.30 -2.30 2.42
CA VAL A 43 2.02 -3.02 2.55
C VAL A 43 2.15 -4.37 3.25
N SER A 44 3.29 -5.08 3.09
CA SER A 44 3.58 -6.30 3.88
C SER A 44 3.71 -5.99 5.36
N ASN A 45 4.38 -4.90 5.73
CA ASN A 45 4.56 -4.55 7.15
C ASN A 45 3.28 -4.03 7.79
N LEU A 46 2.44 -3.32 7.03
CA LEU A 46 1.08 -3.02 7.48
C LEU A 46 0.32 -4.32 7.74
N HIS A 47 0.37 -5.31 6.85
CA HIS A 47 -0.29 -6.60 7.08
C HIS A 47 0.24 -7.36 8.31
N ASN A 48 1.56 -7.52 8.41
CA ASN A 48 2.19 -8.32 9.47
C ASN A 48 1.96 -7.72 10.86
N ASN A 49 1.92 -6.38 10.98
CA ASN A 49 1.70 -5.73 12.27
C ASN A 49 0.24 -5.76 12.73
N GLN A 50 -0.75 -6.00 11.84
CA GLN A 50 -2.12 -6.33 12.26
C GLN A 50 -2.18 -7.51 13.23
N GLN A 51 -1.21 -8.42 13.17
CA GLN A 51 -1.17 -9.62 14.00
C GLN A 51 -0.63 -9.36 15.41
N GLN A 52 0.01 -8.21 15.67
CA GLN A 52 0.57 -7.87 16.98
C GLN A 52 -0.47 -7.09 17.81
N SER A 53 -1.31 -7.83 18.53
CA SER A 53 -2.47 -7.36 19.29
C SER A 53 -2.18 -6.47 20.52
N SER A 54 -1.65 -5.25 20.35
CA SER A 54 -1.65 -4.23 21.42
C SER A 54 -2.56 -3.03 21.07
N ALA A 55 -3.12 -2.35 22.06
CA ALA A 55 -4.21 -1.38 21.83
C ALA A 55 -3.78 -0.03 21.18
N ASN A 56 -2.47 0.22 21.03
CA ASN A 56 -1.93 1.54 20.64
C ASN A 56 -0.93 1.54 19.48
N TRP A 57 -0.58 0.39 18.89
CA TRP A 57 0.39 0.38 17.79
C TRP A 57 -0.20 0.91 16.48
N ASN A 58 -1.52 0.82 16.34
CA ASN A 58 -2.23 1.05 15.09
C ASN A 58 -2.77 2.47 14.95
N LYS A 59 -2.42 3.43 15.81
CA LYS A 59 -2.78 4.85 15.65
C LYS A 59 -1.52 5.69 15.83
N LYS A 60 -1.09 6.34 14.75
CA LYS A 60 0.18 7.10 14.71
C LYS A 60 0.04 8.39 13.91
N THR A 61 0.84 9.41 14.21
CA THR A 61 1.04 10.57 13.33
C THR A 61 1.80 10.17 12.07
N LYS A 62 1.92 11.09 11.10
CA LYS A 62 2.70 10.84 9.88
C LYS A 62 4.18 10.59 10.18
N GLU A 63 4.74 11.39 11.09
CA GLU A 63 6.13 11.28 11.52
C GLU A 63 6.38 9.93 12.19
N GLU A 64 5.46 9.50 13.04
CA GLU A 64 5.54 8.19 13.70
C GLU A 64 5.41 7.03 12.70
N TRP A 65 4.57 7.15 11.67
CA TRP A 65 4.49 6.17 10.57
C TRP A 65 5.75 6.13 9.71
N VAL A 66 6.33 7.28 9.38
CA VAL A 66 7.61 7.37 8.68
C VAL A 66 8.70 6.66 9.49
N ASN A 67 8.83 7.00 10.78
CA ASN A 67 9.82 6.38 11.66
C ASN A 67 9.61 4.87 11.79
N PHE A 68 8.35 4.44 11.83
CA PHE A 68 7.99 3.03 11.90
C PHE A 68 8.31 2.26 10.62
N LEU A 69 8.02 2.82 9.44
CA LEU A 69 8.14 2.11 8.16
C LEU A 69 9.55 2.15 7.56
N THR A 70 10.32 3.19 7.84
CA THR A 70 11.67 3.40 7.27
C THR A 70 12.63 2.21 7.46
N PRO A 71 12.69 1.55 8.64
CA PRO A 71 13.56 0.39 8.82
C PRO A 71 13.27 -0.78 7.87
N PHE A 72 12.04 -0.88 7.35
CA PHE A 72 11.61 -2.02 6.55
C PHE A 72 11.87 -1.88 5.05
N ILE A 73 12.25 -0.69 4.58
CA ILE A 73 12.40 -0.40 3.13
C ILE A 73 13.84 -0.48 2.63
N GLY A 74 14.70 -1.25 3.31
CA GLY A 74 16.00 -1.68 2.80
C GLY A 74 17.04 -0.57 2.67
N GLY A 75 17.09 0.36 3.63
CA GLY A 75 18.06 1.47 3.66
C GLY A 75 17.68 2.69 2.81
N ARG A 76 16.46 2.70 2.26
CA ARG A 76 15.86 3.89 1.63
C ARG A 76 15.19 4.78 2.68
N THR A 77 15.04 6.06 2.36
CA THR A 77 14.35 7.01 3.22
C THR A 77 12.89 7.12 2.80
N LEU A 78 11.97 6.99 3.77
CA LEU A 78 10.58 7.36 3.60
C LEU A 78 10.39 8.77 4.17
N ASN A 79 9.68 9.64 3.46
CA ASN A 79 9.32 10.96 3.95
C ASN A 79 7.80 11.15 4.03
N ILE A 80 7.37 12.25 4.62
CA ILE A 80 5.94 12.55 4.85
C ILE A 80 5.15 12.63 3.54
N VAL A 81 5.74 13.22 2.48
CA VAL A 81 5.07 13.38 1.18
C VAL A 81 4.82 12.02 0.53
N GLN A 82 5.82 11.15 0.53
CA GLN A 82 5.71 9.77 0.04
C GLN A 82 4.68 8.97 0.84
N LEU A 83 4.69 9.11 2.17
CA LEU A 83 3.71 8.47 3.03
C LEU A 83 2.29 8.97 2.72
N ASP A 84 2.09 10.26 2.53
CA ASP A 84 0.80 10.86 2.23
C ASP A 84 0.22 10.36 0.92
N LEU A 85 1.03 10.32 -0.15
CA LEU A 85 0.60 9.77 -1.44
C LEU A 85 0.15 8.32 -1.30
N LEU A 86 0.95 7.49 -0.63
CA LEU A 86 0.66 6.08 -0.42
C LEU A 86 -0.58 5.88 0.46
N PHE A 87 -0.70 6.61 1.57
CA PHE A 87 -1.83 6.47 2.49
C PHE A 87 -3.13 6.97 1.88
N ASN A 88 -3.10 8.07 1.12
CA ASN A 88 -4.27 8.53 0.37
C ASN A 88 -4.71 7.50 -0.66
N TYR A 89 -3.76 6.91 -1.41
CA TYR A 89 -4.06 5.81 -2.33
C TYR A 89 -4.73 4.62 -1.62
N LEU A 90 -4.18 4.18 -0.49
CA LEU A 90 -4.76 3.10 0.30
C LEU A 90 -6.13 3.46 0.86
N ILE A 91 -6.36 4.69 1.32
CA ILE A 91 -7.69 5.13 1.81
C ILE A 91 -8.70 5.12 0.67
N THR A 92 -8.32 5.56 -0.52
CA THR A 92 -9.22 5.67 -1.68
C THR A 92 -9.58 4.31 -2.27
N TYR A 93 -8.59 3.44 -2.49
CA TYR A 93 -8.78 2.19 -3.24
C TYR A 93 -8.74 0.92 -2.38
N HIS A 94 -8.29 1.04 -1.13
CA HIS A 94 -8.18 -0.05 -0.17
C HIS A 94 -8.68 0.38 1.22
N SER A 95 -9.83 1.06 1.27
CA SER A 95 -10.39 1.73 2.47
C SER A 95 -10.50 0.86 3.73
N GLY A 96 -10.44 -0.47 3.59
CA GLY A 96 -10.36 -1.42 4.69
C GLY A 96 -8.97 -1.61 5.31
N ILE A 97 -7.97 -0.81 4.94
CA ILE A 97 -6.58 -0.95 5.42
C ILE A 97 -6.20 0.13 6.43
N ILE A 98 -6.36 1.40 6.04
CA ILE A 98 -6.02 2.57 6.85
C ILE A 98 -7.18 3.55 6.80
N HIS A 99 -7.41 4.27 7.90
CA HIS A 99 -8.31 5.40 8.00
C HIS A 99 -7.61 6.59 8.64
N ASN A 100 -8.03 7.81 8.27
CA ASN A 100 -7.51 9.05 8.82
C ASN A 100 -8.45 9.59 9.90
N ASN A 101 -7.92 9.83 11.10
CA ASN A 101 -8.61 10.37 12.27
C ASN A 101 -8.05 11.76 12.62
N GLY A 102 -8.26 12.74 11.74
CA GLY A 102 -7.97 14.15 12.03
C GLY A 102 -6.52 14.43 12.38
N GLY A 103 -5.56 13.85 11.64
CA GLY A 103 -4.13 14.07 11.82
C GLY A 103 -3.34 12.84 12.31
N THR A 104 -4.04 11.78 12.70
CA THR A 104 -3.45 10.46 12.92
C THR A 104 -4.03 9.45 11.94
N PHE A 105 -3.21 8.52 11.50
CA PHE A 105 -3.65 7.41 10.67
C PHE A 105 -3.73 6.16 11.53
N ALA A 106 -4.81 5.42 11.34
CA ALA A 106 -4.99 4.16 12.02
C ALA A 106 -5.30 3.00 11.08
N MET A 107 -4.77 1.82 11.41
CA MET A 107 -5.05 0.64 10.63
C MET A 107 -6.36 -0.02 11.07
N THR A 108 -7.11 -0.49 10.08
CA THR A 108 -8.33 -1.26 10.29
C THR A 108 -7.95 -2.73 10.54
N ILE A 109 -8.54 -3.37 11.55
CA ILE A 109 -8.08 -4.67 12.11
C ILE A 109 -8.55 -5.88 11.26
N HIS A 110 -9.28 -5.66 10.16
CA HIS A 110 -9.74 -6.79 9.34
C HIS A 110 -8.55 -7.46 8.64
N ARG A 111 -8.49 -8.80 8.75
CA ARG A 111 -7.48 -9.64 8.09
C ARG A 111 -7.38 -9.24 6.62
N LEU A 112 -6.28 -8.61 6.26
CA LEU A 112 -5.93 -8.44 4.85
C LEU A 112 -5.69 -9.83 4.27
N ASN A 113 -6.54 -10.29 3.35
CA ASN A 113 -6.13 -11.35 2.44
C ASN A 113 -5.10 -10.74 1.49
N TYR A 114 -3.83 -10.81 1.91
CA TYR A 114 -2.69 -10.16 1.26
C TYR A 114 -2.47 -10.71 -0.15
N ASP A 115 -2.67 -12.02 -0.32
CA ASP A 115 -2.46 -12.72 -1.59
C ASP A 115 -3.58 -12.36 -2.58
N GLY A 116 -3.25 -11.46 -3.52
CA GLY A 116 -4.09 -11.08 -4.65
C GLY A 116 -4.60 -9.64 -4.63
N ARG A 117 -4.75 -9.02 -3.45
CA ARG A 117 -5.35 -7.67 -3.34
C ARG A 117 -4.50 -6.56 -3.98
N PHE A 118 -3.18 -6.71 -3.96
CA PHE A 118 -2.24 -5.70 -4.48
C PHE A 118 -1.59 -6.09 -5.81
N LEU A 119 -2.09 -7.13 -6.47
CA LEU A 119 -1.45 -7.66 -7.67
C LEU A 119 -1.42 -6.64 -8.82
N PHE A 120 -2.48 -5.83 -8.96
CA PHE A 120 -2.50 -4.73 -9.92
C PHE A 120 -1.43 -3.68 -9.61
N GLU A 121 -1.32 -3.24 -8.36
CA GLU A 121 -0.32 -2.26 -7.92
C GLU A 121 1.09 -2.76 -8.20
N PHE A 122 1.36 -4.04 -7.90
CA PHE A 122 2.67 -4.64 -8.17
C PHE A 122 2.98 -4.68 -9.66
N ILE A 123 2.04 -5.10 -10.51
CA ILE A 123 2.23 -5.10 -11.97
C ILE A 123 2.45 -3.69 -12.51
N ALA A 124 1.63 -2.73 -12.08
CA ALA A 124 1.70 -1.35 -12.53
C ALA A 124 3.04 -0.70 -12.13
N LEU A 125 3.45 -0.82 -10.86
CA LEU A 125 4.72 -0.27 -10.38
C LEU A 125 5.93 -0.98 -11.01
N HIS A 126 5.86 -2.29 -11.20
CA HIS A 126 6.91 -3.05 -11.90
C HIS A 126 7.08 -2.56 -13.35
N ALA A 127 5.96 -2.37 -14.07
CA ALA A 127 5.98 -1.86 -15.42
C ALA A 127 6.54 -0.42 -15.50
N MET A 128 6.42 0.37 -14.43
CA MET A 128 7.05 1.69 -14.36
C MET A 128 8.56 1.64 -14.08
N ASP A 129 9.03 0.62 -13.34
CA ASP A 129 10.45 0.46 -12.97
C ASP A 129 11.32 -0.10 -14.11
N VAL A 130 10.70 -0.85 -15.04
CA VAL A 130 11.37 -1.48 -16.19
C VAL A 130 11.47 -0.55 -17.41
N ASN A 131 10.75 0.58 -17.41
CA ASN A 131 10.74 1.57 -18.49
C ASN A 131 11.51 2.84 -18.10
#